data_AF-A0A1R1CES0-F1
#
_entry.id   AF-A0A1R1CES0-F1
#
_cell.length_a   1.000
_cell.length_b   1.000
_cell.length_c   1.000
_cell.angle_alpha   90.00
_cell.angle_beta   90.00
_cell.angle_gamma   90.00
#
_symmetry.space_group_name_H-M   'P 1'
#
loop_
_entity.id
_entity.type
_entity.pdbx_description
1 polymer ?
#
loop_
_entity_poly.entity_id
_entity_poly.type
_entity_poly.pdbx_seq_one_letter_code
_entity_poly.pdbx_strand_id
1 'polypeptide(L)'
;MIQCPNCSANNAKHQFCDNCGTPLITDEIDLQERTTDAAMETKVASKRTWLNIIQSFIIASVMFILVFCLGIKLLLMGGLYLMTYLTNCIAYKKWHFLALFVFIFLFM
;
A
#
# COMPACT_ATOMS: atom_id res chain seq x y z
N MET A 1 34.01 5.71 45.24
CA MET A 1 35.00 4.76 44.68
C MET A 1 34.25 3.49 44.32
N ILE A 2 34.42 2.98 43.09
CA ILE A 2 33.72 1.79 42.59
C ILE A 2 34.77 0.70 42.42
N GLN A 3 34.56 -0.45 43.07
CA GLN A 3 35.47 -1.58 42.94
C GLN A 3 35.12 -2.36 41.67
N CYS A 4 36.13 -2.67 40.85
CA CYS A 4 35.91 -3.44 39.64
C CYS A 4 35.55 -4.90 39.98
N PRO A 5 34.45 -5.46 39.45
CA PRO A 5 34.07 -6.85 39.71
C PRO A 5 35.03 -7.87 39.08
N ASN A 6 35.83 -7.46 38.08
CA ASN A 6 36.72 -8.36 37.35
C ASN A 6 38.13 -8.40 37.94
N CYS A 7 38.74 -7.23 38.17
CA CYS A 7 40.14 -7.14 38.65
C CYS A 7 40.28 -6.63 40.09
N SER A 8 39.17 -6.37 40.77
CA SER A 8 39.12 -5.87 42.16
C SER A 8 39.83 -4.52 42.41
N ALA A 9 40.28 -3.83 41.36
CA ALA A 9 40.88 -2.51 41.46
C ALA A 9 39.85 -1.44 41.86
N ASN A 10 40.28 -0.46 42.64
CA ASN A 10 39.46 0.69 43.01
C ASN A 10 39.52 1.75 41.91
N ASN A 11 38.37 2.07 41.33
CA ASN A 11 38.27 3.06 40.26
C ASN A 11 37.47 4.28 40.75
N ALA A 12 37.71 5.44 40.13
CA ALA A 12 36.85 6.60 40.28
C ALA A 12 35.50 6.36 39.56
N LYS A 13 34.57 7.33 39.62
CA LYS A 13 33.20 7.21 39.06
C LYS A 13 33.23 7.27 37.50
N HIS A 14 33.99 6.39 36.86
CA HIS A 14 34.15 6.24 35.42
C HIS A 14 33.32 5.06 34.90
N GLN A 15 32.97 5.09 33.62
CA GLN A 15 32.15 4.06 32.96
C GLN A 15 32.90 2.73 32.76
N PHE A 16 34.24 2.75 32.75
CA PHE A 16 35.09 1.58 32.53
C PHE A 16 36.23 1.55 33.55
N CYS A 17 36.73 0.36 33.86
CA CYS A 17 37.86 0.18 34.74
C CYS A 17 39.18 0.56 34.06
N ASP A 18 40.00 1.38 34.71
CA ASP A 18 41.28 1.87 34.17
C ASP A 18 42.33 0.75 34.03
N ASN A 19 42.18 -0.34 34.77
CA ASN A 19 43.14 -1.45 34.79
C ASN A 19 42.79 -2.56 33.78
N CYS A 20 41.51 -2.84 33.54
CA CYS A 20 41.08 -3.99 32.73
C CYS A 20 40.02 -3.67 31.67
N GLY A 21 39.55 -2.42 31.58
CA GLY A 21 38.55 -1.99 30.59
C GLY A 21 37.15 -2.54 30.81
N THR A 22 36.89 -3.28 31.90
CA THR A 22 35.56 -3.82 32.19
C THR A 22 34.59 -2.68 32.53
N PRO A 23 33.37 -2.66 31.96
CA PRO A 23 32.37 -1.64 32.27
C PRO A 23 32.00 -1.69 33.74
N LEU A 24 32.08 -0.53 34.39
CA LEU A 24 31.68 -0.33 35.78
C LEU A 24 30.25 0.19 35.74
N ILE A 25 29.30 -0.75 35.70
CA ILE A 25 27.87 -0.43 35.65
C ILE A 25 27.56 0.46 36.87
N THR A 26 27.25 1.72 36.58
CA THR A 26 26.72 2.66 37.56
C THR A 26 25.21 2.60 37.41
N ASP A 27 24.50 2.32 38.50
CA ASP A 27 23.05 2.06 38.50
C ASP A 27 22.22 3.14 37.78
N GLU A 28 22.70 4.39 37.77
CA GLU A 28 22.05 5.52 37.08
C GLU A 28 22.09 5.39 35.54
N ILE A 29 23.15 4.83 34.96
CA ILE A 29 23.34 4.71 33.51
C ILE A 29 22.54 3.53 32.95
N ASP A 30 22.55 2.40 33.66
CA ASP A 30 21.81 1.20 33.26
C ASP A 30 20.29 1.41 33.33
N LEU A 31 19.79 2.17 34.31
CA LEU A 31 18.38 2.52 34.39
C LEU A 31 17.96 3.47 33.24
N GLN A 32 18.84 4.39 32.85
CA GLN A 32 18.56 5.34 31.78
C GLN A 32 18.60 4.66 30.41
N GLU A 33 19.55 3.76 30.15
CA GLU A 33 19.65 3.01 28.89
C GLU A 33 18.46 2.06 28.71
N ARG A 34 18.10 1.29 29.75
CA ARG A 34 16.91 0.42 29.72
C ARG A 34 15.60 1.17 29.51
N THR A 35 15.46 2.35 30.12
CA THR A 35 14.24 3.16 29.94
C THR A 35 14.18 3.78 28.55
N THR A 36 15.30 4.18 27.95
CA THR A 36 15.35 4.67 26.58
C THR A 36 15.08 3.57 25.55
N ASP A 37 15.60 2.37 25.77
CA ASP A 37 15.40 1.24 24.86
C ASP A 37 13.93 0.77 24.89
N ALA A 38 13.34 0.62 26.07
CA ALA A 38 11.92 0.29 26.20
C ALA A 38 11.01 1.38 25.61
N ALA A 39 11.35 2.66 25.81
CA ALA A 39 10.61 3.78 25.22
C ALA A 39 10.80 3.88 23.70
N MET A 40 11.94 3.43 23.16
CA MET A 40 12.20 3.38 21.73
C MET A 40 11.47 2.21 21.08
N GLU A 41 11.48 1.02 21.69
CA GLU A 41 10.74 -0.16 21.21
C GLU A 41 9.24 0.11 21.11
N THR A 42 8.65 0.76 22.12
CA THR A 42 7.22 1.13 22.10
C THR A 42 6.88 2.12 20.99
N LYS A 43 7.73 3.12 20.74
CA LYS A 43 7.56 4.08 19.63
C LYS A 43 7.70 3.42 18.26
N VAL A 44 8.67 2.52 18.10
CA VAL A 44 8.91 1.79 16.85
C VAL A 44 7.76 0.83 16.57
N ALA A 45 7.26 0.10 17.57
CA ALA A 45 6.10 -0.77 17.46
C ALA A 45 4.84 0.01 17.07
N SER A 46 4.59 1.15 17.72
CA SER A 46 3.46 2.03 17.37
C SER A 46 3.54 2.53 15.93
N LYS A 47 4.69 3.05 15.49
CA LYS A 47 4.89 3.55 14.13
C LYS A 47 4.73 2.45 13.07
N ARG A 48 5.19 1.23 13.35
CA ARG A 48 5.03 0.07 12.45
C ARG A 48 3.55 -0.30 12.28
N THR A 49 2.78 -0.28 13.36
CA THR A 49 1.33 -0.54 13.31
C THR A 49 0.60 0.52 12.48
N TRP A 50 0.93 1.80 12.67
CA TRP A 50 0.35 2.90 11.89
C TRP A 50 0.67 2.79 10.39
N LEU A 51 1.90 2.42 10.03
CA LEU A 51 2.28 2.21 8.63
C LEU A 51 1.48 1.08 7.96
N ASN A 52 1.25 -0.02 8.66
CA ASN A 52 0.47 -1.15 8.12
C ASN A 52 -1.00 -0.79 7.89
N ILE A 53 -1.58 0.02 8.78
CA ILE A 53 -2.95 0.52 8.62
C ILE A 53 -3.03 1.42 7.37
N ILE A 54 -2.12 2.38 7.24
CA ILE A 54 -2.07 3.28 6.08
C ILE A 54 -1.89 2.51 4.77
N GLN A 55 -0.96 1.55 4.76
CA GLN A 55 -0.70 0.68 3.61
C GLN A 55 -1.97 -0.06 3.18
N SER A 56 -2.74 -0.60 4.15
CA SER A 56 -3.97 -1.32 3.88
C SER A 56 -5.04 -0.42 3.25
N PHE A 57 -5.16 0.83 3.72
CA PHE A 57 -6.08 1.81 3.12
C PHE A 57 -5.69 2.19 1.68
N ILE A 58 -4.39 2.37 1.42
CA ILE A 58 -3.90 2.70 0.08
C ILE A 58 -4.21 1.55 -0.89
N ILE A 59 -3.92 0.31 -0.50
CA ILE A 59 -4.18 -0.87 -1.35
C ILE A 59 -5.67 -1.00 -1.65
N ALA A 60 -6.53 -0.84 -0.64
CA ALA A 60 -7.99 -0.89 -0.84
C ALA A 60 -8.48 0.20 -1.79
N SER A 61 -7.96 1.43 -1.66
CA SER A 61 -8.29 2.56 -2.54
C SER A 61 -7.86 2.28 -3.98
N VAL A 62 -6.63 1.80 -4.20
CA VAL A 62 -6.13 1.48 -5.54
C VAL A 62 -6.94 0.37 -6.19
N MET A 63 -7.26 -0.70 -5.45
CA MET A 63 -8.10 -1.79 -5.96
C MET A 63 -9.48 -1.28 -6.38
N PHE A 64 -10.10 -0.42 -5.57
CA PHE A 64 -11.41 0.16 -5.89
C PHE A 64 -11.36 1.01 -7.17
N ILE A 65 -10.33 1.86 -7.31
CA ILE A 65 -10.14 2.68 -8.51
C ILE A 65 -9.97 1.81 -9.75
N LEU A 66 -9.17 0.73 -9.68
CA LEU A 66 -8.96 -0.17 -10.81
C LEU A 66 -10.24 -0.87 -11.24
N VAL A 67 -11.04 -1.38 -10.29
CA VAL A 67 -12.34 -2.01 -10.59
C VAL A 67 -13.29 -0.99 -11.23
N PHE A 68 -13.34 0.22 -10.69
CA PHE A 68 -14.18 1.30 -11.22
C PHE A 68 -13.78 1.67 -12.66
N CYS A 69 -12.48 1.81 -12.94
CA CYS A 69 -11.96 2.09 -14.28
C CYS A 69 -12.29 0.96 -15.28
N LEU A 70 -12.16 -0.31 -14.87
CA LEU A 70 -12.53 -1.45 -15.71
C LEU A 70 -14.05 -1.47 -15.99
N GLY A 71 -14.87 -1.16 -14.98
CA GLY A 71 -16.32 -1.03 -15.14
C GLY A 71 -16.70 0.04 -16.16
N ILE A 72 -16.11 1.24 -16.07
CA ILE A 72 -16.34 2.30 -17.05
C ILE A 72 -15.91 1.87 -18.46
N LYS A 73 -14.74 1.24 -18.58
CA LYS A 73 -14.24 0.77 -19.89
C LYS A 73 -15.18 -0.25 -20.54
N LEU A 74 -15.70 -1.19 -19.76
CA LEU A 74 -16.69 -2.16 -20.22
C LEU A 74 -18.01 -1.49 -20.63
N LEU A 75 -18.46 -0.52 -19.85
CA LEU A 75 -19.70 0.23 -20.13
C LEU A 75 -19.58 1.04 -21.43
N LEU A 76 -18.43 1.69 -21.66
CA LEU A 76 -18.14 2.41 -22.89
C LEU A 76 -18.05 1.48 -24.10
N MET A 77 -17.32 0.35 -23.99
CA MET A 77 -17.21 -0.64 -25.06
C MET A 77 -18.56 -1.27 -25.39
N GLY A 78 -19.36 -1.61 -24.38
CA GLY A 78 -20.73 -2.11 -24.56
C GLY A 78 -21.64 -1.09 -25.25
N GLY A 79 -21.55 0.18 -24.87
CA GLY A 79 -22.32 1.26 -25.52
C GLY A 79 -21.96 1.45 -26.99
N LEU A 80 -20.68 1.48 -27.33
CA LEU A 80 -20.20 1.56 -28.72
C LEU A 80 -20.63 0.35 -29.55
N TYR A 81 -20.57 -0.86 -28.97
CA TYR A 81 -21.04 -2.07 -29.65
C TYR A 81 -22.55 -2.04 -29.90
N LEU A 82 -23.34 -1.60 -28.92
CA LEU A 82 -24.79 -1.48 -29.06
C LEU A 82 -25.17 -0.45 -30.12
N MET A 83 -24.49 0.70 -30.14
CA MET A 83 -24.69 1.73 -31.17
C MET A 83 -24.33 1.23 -32.57
N THR A 84 -23.25 0.45 -32.70
CA THR A 84 -22.84 -0.14 -33.98
C THR A 84 -23.86 -1.20 -34.44
N TYR A 85 -24.36 -2.03 -33.53
CA TYR A 85 -25.39 -3.03 -33.81
C TYR A 85 -26.71 -2.40 -34.26
N LEU A 86 -27.18 -1.38 -33.53
CA LEU A 86 -28.37 -0.60 -33.89
C LEU A 86 -28.22 0.05 -35.27
N THR A 87 -27.06 0.63 -35.57
CA THR A 87 -26.76 1.23 -36.88
C THR A 87 -26.84 0.18 -38.00
N ASN A 88 -26.27 -1.01 -37.79
CA ASN A 88 -26.33 -2.11 -38.76
C ASN A 88 -27.77 -2.64 -38.94
N CYS A 89 -28.58 -2.72 -37.88
CA CYS A 89 -30.00 -3.08 -37.98
C CYS A 89 -30.81 -2.04 -38.79
N ILE A 90 -30.58 -0.75 -38.56
CA ILE A 90 -31.24 0.33 -39.32
C ILE A 90 -30.80 0.28 -40.79
N ALA A 91 -29.52 0.06 -41.05
CA ALA A 91 -29.01 -0.08 -42.41
C ALA A 91 -29.65 -1.27 -43.12
N TYR A 92 -29.70 -2.46 -42.49
CA TYR A 92 -30.33 -3.65 -43.07
C TYR A 92 -31.80 -3.41 -43.44
N LYS A 93 -32.56 -2.74 -42.55
CA LYS A 93 -33.97 -2.40 -42.80
C LYS A 93 -34.13 -1.43 -43.98
N LYS A 94 -33.22 -0.46 -44.13
CA LYS A 94 -33.19 0.48 -45.25
C LYS A 94 -32.87 -0.21 -46.58
N TRP A 95 -31.91 -1.12 -46.60
CA TRP A 95 -31.55 -1.90 -47.78
C TRP A 95 -32.64 -2.88 -48.19
N HIS A 96 -33.30 -3.53 -47.24
CA HIS A 96 -34.42 -4.44 -47.52
C HIS A 96 -35.62 -3.70 -48.14
N PHE A 97 -35.95 -2.50 -47.62
CA PHE A 97 -37.03 -1.69 -48.18
C PHE A 97 -36.69 -1.21 -49.60
N LEU A 98 -35.45 -0.80 -49.84
CA LEU A 98 -34.98 -0.37 -51.16
C LEU A 98 -34.94 -1.54 -52.16
N ALA A 99 -34.54 -2.73 -51.73
CA ALA A 99 -34.55 -3.94 -52.56
C ALA A 99 -35.97 -4.35 -52.97
N LEU A 100 -36.94 -4.31 -52.04
CA LEU A 100 -38.34 -4.57 -52.35
C LEU A 100 -38.93 -3.53 -53.31
N PHE A 101 -38.59 -2.25 -53.10
CA PHE A 101 -39.01 -1.17 -53.99
C PHE A 101 -38.50 -1.37 -55.43
N VAL A 102 -37.21 -1.68 -55.61
CA VAL A 102 -36.63 -1.97 -56.93
C VAL A 102 -37.25 -3.23 -57.55
N PHE A 103 -37.49 -4.27 -56.77
CA PHE A 103 -38.13 -5.49 -57.25
C PHE A 103 -39.56 -5.23 -57.76
N ILE A 104 -40.35 -4.42 -57.06
CA ILE A 104 -41.70 -4.05 -57.51
C ILE A 104 -41.64 -3.30 -58.85
N PHE A 105 -40.73 -2.33 -59.01
CA PHE A 105 -40.59 -1.56 -60.25
C PHE A 105 -40.05 -2.36 -61.44
N LEU A 106 -39.33 -3.46 -61.21
CA LEU A 106 -38.83 -4.33 -62.28
C LEU A 106 -39.87 -5.33 -62.81
N PHE A 107 -40.89 -5.63 -62.01
CA PHE A 107 -41.89 -6.66 -62.31
C PHE A 107 -43.33 -6.12 -62.47
N MET A 108 -43.53 -4.80 -62.36
CA MET A 108 -44.75 -4.09 -62.81
C MET A 108 -44.51 -3.47 -64.19
#